data_AF-A0A9W2XZU4-F1
#
_entry.id   AF-A0A9W2XZU4-F1
#
_cell.length_a   1.000
_cell.length_b   1.000
_cell.length_c   1.000
_cell.angle_alpha   90.00
_cell.angle_beta   90.00
_cell.angle_gamma   90.00
#
_symmetry.space_group_name_H-M   'P 1'
#
loop_
_entity.id
_entity.type
_entity.pdbx_description
1 polymer ?
#
loop_
_entity_poly.entity_id
_entity_poly.type
_entity_poly.pdbx_seq_one_letter_code
_entity_poly.pdbx_strand_id
1 'polypeptide(L)'
;MGFLSTGDAKLPGNYGLWDQHAAISWVRRNIEAFGGNPDNITIFGQSSGAASVNFQMLSPYSKGLFRRAISQGGVGPEPLGPATEAYGSHKEDCP
;
A
#
# COMPACT_ATOMS: atom_id res chain seq x y z
N MET A 1 2.35 -17.09 5.43
CA MET A 1 3.76 -16.69 5.24
C MET A 1 3.77 -15.61 4.16
N GLY A 2 4.36 -14.45 4.40
CA GLY A 2 4.33 -13.34 3.42
C GLY A 2 5.19 -12.14 3.81
N PHE A 3 5.52 -12.00 5.09
CA PHE A 3 6.32 -10.88 5.61
C PHE A 3 7.51 -11.34 6.46
N LEU A 4 7.82 -12.65 6.48
CA LEU A 4 8.97 -13.16 7.23
C LEU A 4 10.26 -12.58 6.63
N SER A 5 11.08 -11.96 7.48
CA SER A 5 12.34 -11.33 7.09
C SER A 5 13.40 -11.58 8.17
N THR A 6 14.64 -11.77 7.75
CA THR A 6 15.84 -11.75 8.62
C THR A 6 16.50 -10.38 8.64
N GLY A 7 15.97 -9.40 7.89
CA GLY A 7 16.58 -8.07 7.75
C GLY A 7 17.85 -8.04 6.89
N ASP A 8 18.18 -9.15 6.22
CA ASP A 8 19.31 -9.27 5.31
C ASP A 8 18.88 -9.83 3.94
N ALA A 9 19.83 -9.97 3.02
CA ALA A 9 19.55 -10.46 1.68
C ALA A 9 19.13 -11.94 1.60
N LYS A 10 19.28 -12.73 2.69
CA LYS A 10 18.92 -14.16 2.67
C LYS A 10 17.41 -14.36 2.77
N LEU A 11 16.73 -13.55 3.58
CA LEU A 11 15.28 -13.47 3.63
C LEU A 11 14.87 -11.99 3.70
N PRO A 12 14.83 -11.29 2.56
CA PRO A 12 14.53 -9.86 2.51
C PRO A 12 13.10 -9.52 2.98
N GLY A 13 12.15 -10.45 2.85
CA GLY A 13 10.77 -10.28 3.27
C GLY A 13 9.89 -9.56 2.26
N ASN A 14 8.77 -8.99 2.73
CA ASN A 14 7.78 -8.27 1.91
C ASN A 14 7.18 -9.05 0.73
N TYR A 15 7.26 -10.39 0.76
CA TYR A 15 6.73 -11.25 -0.31
C TYR A 15 5.24 -10.99 -0.59
N GLY A 16 4.42 -10.70 0.44
CA GLY A 16 3.02 -10.33 0.26
C GLY A 16 2.82 -9.02 -0.51
N LEU A 17 3.74 -8.05 -0.37
CA LEU A 17 3.71 -6.81 -1.17
C LEU A 17 4.21 -7.05 -2.59
N TRP A 18 5.15 -7.98 -2.79
CA TRP A 18 5.58 -8.40 -4.12
C TRP A 18 4.48 -9.13 -4.88
N ASP A 19 3.71 -9.98 -4.19
CA ASP A 19 2.54 -10.65 -4.78
C ASP A 19 1.50 -9.64 -5.24
N GLN A 20 1.19 -8.64 -4.40
CA GLN A 20 0.29 -7.55 -4.78
C GLN A 20 0.82 -6.74 -5.97
N HIS A 21 2.12 -6.40 -5.97
CA HIS A 21 2.75 -5.69 -7.09
C HIS A 21 2.66 -6.50 -8.39
N ALA A 22 2.92 -7.82 -8.32
CA ALA A 22 2.79 -8.72 -9.47
C ALA A 22 1.35 -8.76 -9.99
N ALA A 23 0.37 -8.81 -9.10
CA ALA A 23 -1.05 -8.78 -9.45
C ALA A 23 -1.45 -7.45 -10.12
N ILE A 24 -1.06 -6.31 -9.55
CA ILE A 24 -1.33 -4.98 -10.15
C ILE A 24 -0.67 -4.88 -11.53
N SER A 25 0.58 -5.35 -11.65
CA SER A 25 1.30 -5.38 -12.92
C SER A 25 0.61 -6.27 -13.95
N TRP A 26 0.06 -7.42 -13.53
CA TRP A 26 -0.72 -8.28 -14.40
C TRP A 26 -2.01 -7.60 -14.84
N VAL A 27 -2.74 -6.96 -13.95
CA VAL A 27 -3.95 -6.19 -14.30
C VAL A 27 -3.60 -5.12 -15.33
N ARG A 28 -2.56 -4.30 -15.10
CA ARG A 28 -2.16 -3.27 -16.08
C ARG A 28 -1.84 -3.84 -17.46
N ARG A 29 -1.23 -5.02 -17.55
CA ARG A 29 -0.91 -5.66 -18.85
C ARG A 29 -2.10 -6.29 -19.54
N ASN A 30 -3.13 -6.70 -18.81
CA ASN A 30 -4.16 -7.60 -19.35
C ASN A 30 -5.58 -7.02 -19.31
N ILE A 31 -5.85 -6.02 -18.48
CA ILE A 31 -7.23 -5.58 -18.20
C ILE A 31 -7.95 -5.03 -19.44
N GLU A 32 -7.21 -4.56 -20.45
CA GLU A 32 -7.77 -4.13 -21.74
C GLU A 32 -8.50 -5.26 -22.46
N ALA A 33 -7.99 -6.50 -22.40
CA ALA A 33 -8.65 -7.66 -22.99
C ALA A 33 -10.00 -8.00 -22.32
N PHE A 34 -10.24 -7.48 -21.11
CA PHE A 34 -11.49 -7.62 -20.37
C PHE A 34 -12.38 -6.36 -20.47
N GLY A 35 -12.02 -5.40 -21.32
CA GLY A 35 -12.76 -4.15 -21.52
C GLY A 35 -12.46 -3.06 -20.48
N GLY A 36 -11.44 -3.21 -19.64
CA GLY A 36 -10.99 -2.16 -18.73
C GLY A 36 -9.98 -1.21 -19.36
N ASN A 37 -9.72 -0.08 -18.69
CA ASN A 37 -8.71 0.89 -19.12
C ASN A 37 -7.44 0.75 -18.24
N PRO A 38 -6.29 0.30 -18.79
CA PRO A 38 -5.06 0.12 -18.01
C PRO A 38 -4.52 1.44 -17.42
N ASP A 39 -4.85 2.59 -18.00
CA ASP A 39 -4.44 3.92 -17.52
C ASP A 39 -5.39 4.54 -16.49
N ASN A 40 -6.48 3.85 -16.15
CA ASN A 40 -7.44 4.28 -15.14
C ASN A 40 -7.68 3.25 -14.04
N ILE A 41 -6.62 2.54 -13.63
CA ILE A 41 -6.68 1.60 -12.51
C ILE A 41 -6.77 2.36 -11.17
N THR A 42 -7.67 1.93 -10.30
CA THR A 42 -7.76 2.40 -8.91
C THR A 42 -7.50 1.22 -7.98
N ILE A 43 -6.52 1.34 -7.08
CA ILE A 43 -6.32 0.36 -6.00
C ILE A 43 -7.06 0.80 -4.75
N PHE A 44 -7.66 -0.15 -4.03
CA PHE A 44 -8.45 0.10 -2.84
C PHE A 44 -8.10 -0.94 -1.78
N GLY A 45 -8.05 -0.52 -0.52
CA GLY A 45 -7.80 -1.43 0.59
C GLY A 45 -8.34 -0.92 1.92
N GLN A 46 -8.68 -1.88 2.79
CA GLN A 46 -9.17 -1.65 4.16
C GLN A 46 -8.22 -2.29 5.18
N SER A 47 -8.02 -1.67 6.35
CA SER A 47 -7.13 -2.15 7.41
C SER A 47 -5.70 -2.42 6.92
N SER A 48 -5.18 -3.65 7.03
CA SER A 48 -3.88 -4.04 6.46
C SER A 48 -3.80 -3.88 4.94
N GLY A 49 -4.94 -3.96 4.24
CA GLY A 49 -5.06 -3.61 2.83
C GLY A 49 -4.89 -2.11 2.58
N ALA A 50 -5.33 -1.26 3.50
CA ALA A 50 -5.13 0.20 3.40
C ALA A 50 -3.64 0.56 3.59
N ALA A 51 -2.94 -0.12 4.50
CA ALA A 51 -1.48 -0.03 4.64
C ALA A 51 -0.78 -0.55 3.37
N SER A 52 -1.25 -1.66 2.80
CA SER A 52 -0.74 -2.20 1.55
C SER A 52 -0.88 -1.20 0.38
N VAL A 53 -2.03 -0.54 0.24
CA VAL A 53 -2.24 0.52 -0.76
C VAL A 53 -1.21 1.64 -0.60
N ASN A 54 -0.96 2.08 0.64
CA ASN A 54 0.07 3.09 0.92
C ASN A 54 1.47 2.61 0.53
N PHE A 55 1.86 1.37 0.86
CA PHE A 55 3.15 0.82 0.46
C PHE A 55 3.29 0.72 -1.07
N GLN A 56 2.22 0.35 -1.79
CA GLN A 56 2.23 0.33 -3.24
C GLN A 56 2.32 1.74 -3.85
N MET A 57 1.75 2.77 -3.21
CA MET A 57 1.91 4.16 -3.65
C MET A 57 3.34 4.68 -3.50
N LEU A 58 4.01 4.32 -2.41
CA LEU A 58 5.36 4.79 -2.10
C LEU A 58 6.45 3.99 -2.85
N SER A 59 6.15 2.76 -3.23
CA SER A 59 7.11 1.89 -3.92
C SER A 59 7.49 2.43 -5.30
N PRO A 60 8.79 2.60 -5.61
CA PRO A 60 9.23 3.00 -6.94
C PRO A 60 8.87 1.95 -8.01
N TYR A 61 8.74 0.67 -7.62
CA TYR A 61 8.37 -0.41 -8.53
C TYR A 61 6.93 -0.27 -9.04
N SER A 62 6.04 0.31 -8.25
CA SER A 62 4.63 0.43 -8.60
C SER A 62 4.28 1.75 -9.30
N LYS A 63 5.28 2.58 -9.60
CA LYS A 63 5.12 3.85 -10.30
C LYS A 63 4.52 3.63 -11.70
N GLY A 64 3.42 4.31 -11.96
CA GLY A 64 2.72 4.24 -13.25
C GLY A 64 1.86 2.99 -13.43
N LEU A 65 1.75 2.11 -12.42
CA LEU A 65 0.93 0.91 -12.53
C LEU A 65 -0.57 1.16 -12.26
N PHE A 66 -0.89 2.20 -11.50
CA PHE A 66 -2.26 2.61 -11.20
C PHE A 66 -2.37 4.14 -11.13
N ARG A 67 -3.59 4.65 -11.29
CA ARG A 67 -3.88 6.09 -11.39
C ARG A 67 -4.33 6.68 -10.07
N ARG A 68 -5.08 5.92 -9.27
CA ARG A 68 -5.73 6.37 -8.03
C ARG A 68 -5.62 5.30 -6.94
N ALA A 69 -5.74 5.74 -5.70
CA ALA A 69 -5.64 4.89 -4.53
C ALA A 69 -6.65 5.32 -3.47
N ILE A 70 -7.22 4.36 -2.75
CA ILE A 70 -8.13 4.59 -1.62
C ILE A 70 -7.70 3.69 -0.46
N SER A 71 -7.44 4.31 0.69
CA SER A 71 -7.07 3.63 1.94
C SER A 71 -8.12 3.92 3.01
N GLN A 72 -8.73 2.87 3.57
CA GLN A 72 -9.77 2.99 4.60
C GLN A 72 -9.41 2.25 5.89
N GLY A 73 -9.49 2.92 7.03
CA GLY A 73 -9.23 2.29 8.34
C GLY A 73 -7.79 1.80 8.52
N GLY A 74 -6.83 2.42 7.83
CA GLY A 74 -5.39 2.22 7.97
C GLY A 74 -4.62 3.26 7.16
N VAL A 75 -3.72 4.00 7.79
CA VAL A 75 -2.83 4.98 7.15
C VAL A 75 -1.39 4.46 7.15
N GLY A 76 -0.54 4.91 6.22
CA GLY A 76 0.88 4.54 6.13
C GLY A 76 1.66 4.84 7.41
N PRO A 77 2.93 4.39 7.51
CA PRO A 77 3.51 3.77 8.71
C PRO A 77 3.19 4.54 10.00
N GLU A 78 2.05 4.20 10.60
CA GLU A 78 1.85 4.47 12.01
C GLU A 78 2.89 3.63 12.75
N PRO A 79 3.68 4.20 13.68
CA PRO A 79 4.66 3.41 14.42
C PRO A 79 3.91 2.29 15.13
N LEU A 80 4.17 1.03 14.76
CA LEU A 80 3.72 -0.13 15.52
C LEU A 80 4.57 -0.29 16.80
N GLY A 81 4.69 0.81 17.56
CA GLY A 81 5.31 0.90 18.88
C GLY A 81 4.29 1.42 19.90
N PRO A 82 4.55 1.29 21.21
CA PRO A 82 3.59 1.72 22.22
C PRO A 82 3.27 3.21 22.07
N ALA A 83 1.96 3.51 22.00
CA ALA A 83 1.39 4.84 21.85
C ALA A 83 1.52 5.68 23.13
N THR A 84 2.75 6.02 23.54
CA THR A 84 2.98 6.80 24.77
C THR A 84 3.48 8.23 24.57
N GLU A 85 3.66 8.74 23.34
CA GLU A 85 4.19 10.12 23.18
C GLU A 85 3.53 10.96 22.06
N ALA A 86 2.26 10.75 21.75
CA ALA A 86 1.54 11.61 20.78
C ALA A 86 0.32 12.35 21.38
N TYR A 87 0.28 12.54 22.71
CA TYR A 87 -0.63 13.51 23.34
C TYR A 87 0.16 14.77 23.73
N GLY A 88 0.61 15.50 22.71
CA GLY A 88 1.17 16.85 22.85
C GLY A 88 0.45 17.79 21.90
N SER A 89 -0.63 18.40 22.40
CA SER A 89 -1.19 19.70 21.98
C SER A 89 -1.16 20.07 20.49
N HIS A 90 -2.34 20.09 19.86
CA HIS A 90 -2.97 21.32 19.36
C HIS A 90 -4.26 20.93 18.63
N LYS A 91 -5.39 21.11 19.31
CA LYS A 91 -6.68 21.31 18.64
C LYS A 91 -6.69 22.74 18.12
N GLU A 92 -6.66 22.90 16.81
CA GLU A 92 -7.25 24.09 16.18
C GLU A 92 -8.63 23.67 15.69
N ASP A 93 -9.64 24.09 16.46
CA ASP A 93 -11.03 24.06 16.06
C ASP A 93 -11.23 25.05 14.90
N CYS A 94 -11.98 24.62 13.89
CA CYS A 94 -12.47 25.47 12.82
C CYS A 94 -13.85 24.98 12.38
N PRO A 95 -14.78 25.92 12.16
CA PRO A 95 -15.75 26.44 13.14
C PRO A 95 -16.87 25.46 13.52
#